data_AF-A0A841V4V0-F1
#
_entry.id   AF-A0A841V4V0-F1
#
_cell.length_a   1.000
_cell.length_b   1.000
_cell.length_c   1.000
_cell.angle_alpha   90.00
_cell.angle_beta   90.00
_cell.angle_gamma   90.00
#
_symmetry.space_group_name_H-M   'P 1'
#
loop_
_entity.id
_entity.type
_entity.pdbx_description
1 polymer ?
#
loop_
_entity_poly.entity_id
_entity_poly.type
_entity_poly.pdbx_seq_one_letter_code
_entity_poly.pdbx_strand_id
1 'polypeptide(L)'
;MAKLYYRGMAEQNDRPKIGRSARLLGVRPNIDINIQQMPVGCLDEQSYLLPEPQRKLHGALVTVAIRDTKGMSVALSIEGLPAFRKPASFGGTGKDPLWQIDDSHITGDLQAVQDSPTHVSIMPRVTMALEKYEAALANTQKYWEKVD
;
A
#
# COMPACT_ATOMS: atom_id res chain seq x y z
N MET A 1 -9.15 -10.65 19.26
CA MET A 1 -8.17 -9.56 19.22
C MET A 1 -8.11 -9.04 17.80
N ALA A 2 -8.15 -7.72 17.61
CA ALA A 2 -7.92 -7.12 16.30
C ALA A 2 -6.49 -7.41 15.83
N LYS A 3 -6.31 -7.69 14.54
CA LYS A 3 -5.00 -7.85 13.93
C LYS A 3 -4.50 -6.46 13.53
N LEU A 4 -3.37 -6.02 14.10
CA LEU A 4 -2.79 -4.72 13.84
C LEU A 4 -1.61 -4.83 12.87
N TYR A 5 -1.44 -3.78 12.08
CA TYR A 5 -0.29 -3.60 11.19
C TYR A 5 0.47 -2.34 11.53
N TYR A 6 1.79 -2.41 11.48
CA TYR A 6 2.69 -1.35 11.91
C TYR A 6 3.58 -0.88 10.77
N ARG A 7 3.81 0.44 10.66
CA ARG A 7 4.73 1.03 9.69
C ARG A 7 5.27 2.37 10.17
N GLY A 8 6.58 2.57 10.02
CA GLY A 8 7.20 3.88 10.20
C GLY A 8 6.92 4.78 8.99
N MET A 9 6.24 5.90 9.19
CA MET A 9 5.87 6.84 8.12
C MET A 9 6.01 8.28 8.56
N ALA A 10 6.49 9.14 7.65
CA ALA A 10 6.62 10.56 7.88
C ALA A 10 5.23 11.17 8.15
N GLU A 11 5.20 12.15 9.02
CA GLU A 11 3.99 12.86 9.39
C GLU A 11 3.76 14.10 8.50
N GLN A 12 2.49 14.39 8.23
CA GLN A 12 2.02 15.66 7.70
C GLN A 12 0.63 15.94 8.27
N ASN A 13 0.46 17.07 8.97
CA ASN A 13 -0.81 17.48 9.58
C ASN A 13 -1.40 16.39 10.50
N ASP A 14 -0.57 15.88 11.42
CA ASP A 14 -0.94 14.84 12.41
C ASP A 14 -1.42 13.52 11.81
N ARG A 15 -1.04 13.24 10.56
CA ARG A 15 -1.40 12.02 9.83
C ARG A 15 -0.20 11.47 9.05
N PRO A 16 -0.20 10.19 8.66
CA PRO A 16 0.81 9.68 7.74
C PRO A 16 0.77 10.46 6.43
N LYS A 17 1.91 10.98 6.02
CA LYS A 17 2.04 11.71 4.76
C LYS A 17 1.84 10.76 3.58
N ILE A 18 0.94 11.11 2.67
CA ILE A 18 0.65 10.31 1.46
C ILE A 18 1.76 10.51 0.42
N GLY A 19 2.14 9.44 -0.29
CA GLY A 19 2.99 9.54 -1.47
C GLY A 19 3.80 8.29 -1.82
N ARG A 20 4.49 8.36 -2.97
CA ARG A 20 5.26 7.25 -3.55
C ARG A 20 6.66 7.11 -2.94
N SER A 21 6.74 6.78 -1.66
CA SER A 21 8.02 6.57 -0.98
C SER A 21 7.90 5.54 0.13
N ALA A 22 9.02 4.87 0.43
CA ALA A 22 9.08 3.89 1.52
C ALA A 22 8.87 4.51 2.91
N ARG A 23 8.91 5.85 3.04
CA ARG A 23 8.61 6.58 4.27
C ARG A 23 7.19 7.14 4.30
N LEU A 24 6.38 6.90 3.27
CA LEU A 24 5.06 7.52 3.11
C LEU A 24 3.97 6.44 3.08
N LEU A 25 2.73 6.90 3.22
CA LEU A 25 1.52 6.12 2.97
C LEU A 25 1.31 6.01 1.47
N GLY A 26 1.76 4.89 0.91
CA GLY A 26 1.78 4.65 -0.52
C GLY A 26 2.81 3.60 -0.93
N VAL A 27 2.98 3.47 -2.24
CA VAL A 27 3.89 2.50 -2.87
C VAL A 27 4.83 3.18 -3.84
N ARG A 28 6.03 2.62 -4.02
CA ARG A 28 6.95 2.99 -5.09
C ARG A 28 6.72 2.08 -6.29
N PRO A 29 6.32 2.63 -7.45
CA PRO A 29 6.20 1.83 -8.67
C PRO A 29 7.52 1.13 -9.02
N ASN A 30 7.43 -0.12 -9.49
CA ASN A 30 8.54 -1.02 -9.83
C ASN A 30 9.45 -1.45 -8.67
N ILE A 31 9.20 -0.98 -7.44
CA ILE A 31 9.93 -1.43 -6.24
C ILE A 31 8.97 -2.18 -5.32
N ASP A 32 7.94 -1.47 -4.82
CA ASP A 32 6.95 -2.00 -3.89
C ASP A 32 5.76 -2.64 -4.63
N ILE A 33 5.54 -2.29 -5.90
CA ILE A 33 4.46 -2.86 -6.73
C ILE A 33 4.92 -2.90 -8.19
N ASN A 34 4.64 -4.00 -8.89
CA ASN A 34 4.93 -4.08 -10.31
C ASN A 34 3.88 -3.28 -11.10
N ILE A 35 4.31 -2.48 -12.07
CA ILE A 35 3.42 -1.69 -12.91
C ILE A 35 3.61 -2.00 -14.39
N GLN A 36 2.55 -1.79 -15.17
CA GLN A 36 2.58 -1.90 -16.62
C GLN A 36 1.85 -0.72 -17.26
N GLN A 37 2.29 -0.30 -18.44
CA GLN A 37 1.52 0.65 -19.26
C GLN A 37 0.53 -0.15 -20.11
N MET A 38 -0.74 0.21 -20.04
CA MET A 38 -1.80 -0.42 -20.86
C MET A 38 -2.68 0.66 -21.48
N PRO A 39 -3.27 0.43 -22.67
CA PRO A 39 -4.30 1.32 -23.19
C PRO A 39 -5.48 1.42 -22.21
N VAL A 40 -6.08 2.60 -22.09
CA VAL A 40 -7.25 2.82 -21.21
C VAL A 40 -8.41 1.88 -21.52
N GLY A 41 -8.54 1.45 -22.78
CA GLY A 41 -9.55 0.45 -23.20
C GLY A 41 -9.36 -0.96 -22.60
N CYS A 42 -8.27 -1.20 -21.86
CA CYS A 42 -8.07 -2.41 -21.07
C CYS A 42 -8.74 -2.36 -19.70
N LEU A 43 -9.21 -1.20 -19.24
CA LEU A 43 -9.84 -1.03 -17.93
C LEU A 43 -11.36 -0.86 -18.05
N ASP A 44 -12.09 -1.28 -17.02
CA ASP A 44 -13.52 -0.98 -16.88
C ASP A 44 -13.76 0.45 -16.35
N GLU A 45 -15.03 0.82 -16.19
CA GLU A 45 -15.43 2.15 -15.69
C GLU A 45 -14.97 2.41 -14.25
N GLN A 46 -14.75 1.34 -13.48
CA GLN A 46 -14.23 1.37 -12.12
C GLN A 46 -12.70 1.27 -12.08
N SER A 47 -12.03 1.30 -13.23
CA SER A 47 -10.57 1.20 -13.40
C SER A 47 -9.94 -0.13 -12.98
N TYR A 48 -10.70 -1.23 -13.01
CA TYR A 48 -10.16 -2.58 -12.90
C TYR A 48 -9.75 -3.12 -14.27
N LEU A 49 -8.73 -3.99 -14.30
CA LEU A 49 -8.31 -4.63 -15.53
C LEU A 49 -9.37 -5.61 -16.04
N LEU A 50 -9.83 -5.39 -17.27
CA LEU A 50 -10.77 -6.27 -17.94
C LEU A 50 -10.14 -7.65 -18.24
N PRO A 51 -10.94 -8.71 -18.33
CA PRO A 51 -10.51 -9.98 -18.91
C PRO A 51 -9.99 -9.80 -20.34
N GLU A 52 -8.99 -10.58 -20.75
CA GLU A 52 -8.33 -10.46 -22.07
C GLU A 52 -9.29 -10.31 -23.26
N PRO A 53 -10.39 -11.08 -23.38
CA PRO A 53 -11.30 -10.97 -24.52
C PRO A 53 -12.04 -9.63 -24.63
N GLN A 54 -12.12 -8.87 -23.53
CA GLN A 54 -12.84 -7.61 -23.45
C GLN A 54 -11.91 -6.39 -23.58
N ARG A 55 -10.59 -6.61 -23.51
CA ARG A 55 -9.61 -5.53 -23.58
C ARG A 55 -9.58 -4.93 -24.98
N LYS A 56 -9.67 -3.60 -25.05
CA LYS A 56 -9.51 -2.85 -26.28
C LYS A 56 -8.13 -2.19 -26.29
N LEU A 57 -7.27 -2.60 -27.22
CA LEU A 57 -5.91 -2.11 -27.35
C LEU A 57 -5.85 -0.73 -28.07
N HIS A 58 -6.67 0.21 -27.62
CA HIS A 58 -6.71 1.56 -28.17
C HIS A 58 -6.88 2.61 -27.06
N GLY A 59 -6.56 3.86 -27.38
CA GLY A 59 -6.65 5.00 -26.47
C GLY A 59 -5.32 5.30 -25.78
N ALA A 60 -5.36 6.27 -24.87
CA ALA A 60 -4.18 6.72 -24.13
C ALA A 60 -3.65 5.60 -23.22
N LEU A 61 -2.33 5.61 -22.98
CA LEU A 61 -1.71 4.71 -22.03
C LEU A 61 -1.97 5.17 -20.60
N VAL A 62 -2.30 4.21 -19.74
CA VAL A 62 -2.47 4.38 -18.31
C VAL A 62 -1.55 3.40 -17.57
N THR A 63 -1.10 3.80 -16.39
CA THR A 63 -0.29 2.94 -15.54
C THR A 63 -1.19 2.02 -14.73
N VAL A 64 -0.97 0.72 -14.83
CA VAL A 64 -1.72 -0.33 -14.15
C VAL A 64 -0.84 -0.96 -13.08
N ALA A 65 -1.34 -1.05 -11.84
CA ALA A 65 -0.73 -1.81 -10.76
C ALA A 65 -1.12 -3.29 -10.88
N ILE A 66 -0.13 -4.16 -11.04
CA ILE A 66 -0.34 -5.59 -11.24
C ILE A 66 -0.55 -6.27 -9.89
N ARG A 67 -1.66 -6.99 -9.74
CA ARG A 67 -1.89 -7.83 -8.57
C ARG A 67 -1.09 -9.12 -8.70
N ASP A 68 0.03 -9.21 -7.99
CA ASP A 68 0.89 -10.39 -7.90
C ASP A 68 1.14 -10.85 -6.45
N THR A 69 2.20 -10.38 -5.81
CA THR A 69 2.58 -10.64 -4.42
C THR A 69 3.15 -9.40 -3.73
N LYS A 70 3.29 -8.27 -4.45
CA LYS A 70 3.91 -7.06 -3.91
C LYS A 70 2.87 -6.02 -3.49
N GLY A 71 3.25 -5.15 -2.56
CA GLY A 71 2.42 -4.05 -2.09
C GLY A 71 3.15 -3.16 -1.09
N MET A 72 2.39 -2.31 -0.40
CA MET A 72 2.92 -1.50 0.68
C MET A 72 3.25 -2.39 1.89
N SER A 73 4.54 -2.45 2.24
CA SER A 73 5.04 -3.22 3.38
C SER A 73 4.54 -2.72 4.74
N VAL A 74 4.04 -3.62 5.57
CA VAL A 74 3.74 -3.39 6.98
C VAL A 74 4.22 -4.57 7.82
N ALA A 75 4.38 -4.37 9.12
CA ALA A 75 4.79 -5.41 10.06
C ALA A 75 3.63 -5.88 10.93
N LEU A 76 3.70 -7.11 11.43
CA LEU A 76 2.71 -7.68 12.36
C LEU A 76 2.93 -7.28 13.83
N SER A 77 4.12 -6.76 14.13
CA SER A 77 4.46 -6.19 15.44
C SER A 77 5.52 -5.10 15.27
N ILE A 78 5.74 -4.33 16.33
CA ILE A 78 6.77 -3.29 16.37
C ILE A 78 8.17 -3.93 16.24
N GLU A 79 8.39 -5.07 16.87
CA GLU A 79 9.65 -5.83 16.83
C GLU A 79 9.94 -6.41 15.44
N GLY A 80 8.89 -6.70 14.67
CA GLY A 80 9.00 -7.16 13.29
C GLY A 80 9.49 -6.09 12.31
N LEU A 81 9.55 -4.82 12.72
CA LEU A 81 10.05 -3.74 11.87
C LEU A 81 11.58 -3.77 11.73
N PRO A 82 12.10 -3.54 10.51
CA PRO A 82 13.53 -3.27 10.34
C PRO A 82 14.00 -2.11 11.22
N ALA A 83 15.21 -2.20 11.79
CA ALA A 83 15.73 -1.21 12.73
C ALA A 83 15.64 0.24 12.19
N PHE A 84 15.96 0.45 10.91
CA PHE A 84 15.92 1.77 10.26
C PHE A 84 14.50 2.29 9.94
N ARG A 85 13.46 1.47 10.16
CA ARG A 85 12.04 1.84 10.05
C ARG A 85 11.34 1.99 11.40
N LYS A 86 11.97 1.50 12.46
CA LYS A 86 11.46 1.56 13.82
C LYS A 86 12.04 2.80 14.53
N PRO A 87 11.23 3.63 15.21
CA PRO A 87 11.74 4.81 15.92
C PRO A 87 12.67 4.44 17.08
N ALA A 88 13.46 5.42 17.53
CA ALA A 88 14.38 5.25 18.66
C ALA A 88 13.68 4.90 19.99
N SER A 89 12.47 5.43 20.23
CA SER A 89 11.64 5.09 21.41
C SER A 89 11.34 3.59 21.50
N PHE A 90 11.29 2.89 20.37
CA PHE A 90 11.09 1.44 20.28
C PHE A 90 12.38 0.66 20.02
N GLY A 91 13.55 1.26 20.28
CA GLY A 91 14.86 0.63 20.10
C GLY A 91 15.29 0.44 18.65
N GLY A 92 14.88 1.34 17.75
CA GLY A 92 15.34 1.39 16.35
C GLY A 92 16.18 2.63 16.03
N THR A 93 16.40 2.89 14.75
CA THR A 93 17.15 4.04 14.20
C THR A 93 16.36 4.85 13.18
N GLY A 94 15.08 4.52 13.00
CA GLY A 94 14.15 5.25 12.15
C GLY A 94 13.87 6.66 12.65
N LYS A 95 13.64 7.58 11.70
CA LYS A 95 13.41 9.01 11.97
C LYS A 95 11.92 9.39 11.97
N ASP A 96 11.08 8.48 11.49
CA ASP A 96 9.65 8.70 11.33
C ASP A 96 8.89 8.21 12.56
N PRO A 97 7.74 8.82 12.91
CA PRO A 97 6.81 8.23 13.87
C PRO A 97 6.36 6.83 13.45
N LEU A 98 5.98 6.05 14.44
CA LEU A 98 5.37 4.74 14.22
C LEU A 98 3.86 4.89 14.13
N TRP A 99 3.27 4.21 13.16
CA TRP A 99 1.82 4.19 12.97
C TRP A 99 1.31 2.76 13.00
N GLN A 100 0.10 2.58 13.50
CA GLN A 100 -0.65 1.33 13.46
C GLN A 100 -1.98 1.50 12.73
N ILE A 101 -2.49 0.41 12.16
CA ILE A 101 -3.83 0.32 11.59
C ILE A 101 -4.43 -1.05 11.89
N ASP A 102 -5.74 -1.09 12.12
CA ASP A 102 -6.52 -2.33 12.21
C ASP A 102 -6.74 -2.97 10.83
N ASP A 103 -6.49 -4.27 10.71
CA ASP A 103 -6.69 -5.06 9.48
C ASP A 103 -8.10 -4.91 8.90
N SER A 104 -9.12 -4.69 9.74
CA SER A 104 -10.50 -4.45 9.27
C SER A 104 -10.65 -3.21 8.40
N HIS A 105 -9.70 -2.27 8.45
CA HIS A 105 -9.65 -1.10 7.58
C HIS A 105 -8.90 -1.35 6.25
N ILE A 106 -8.28 -2.51 6.08
CA ILE A 106 -7.68 -2.96 4.81
C ILE A 106 -8.74 -3.74 4.02
N THR A 107 -9.64 -2.99 3.39
CA THR A 107 -10.83 -3.53 2.71
C THR A 107 -11.05 -2.90 1.33
N GLY A 108 -12.07 -3.37 0.60
CA GLY A 108 -12.45 -2.87 -0.71
C GLY A 108 -11.41 -3.22 -1.79
N ASP A 109 -10.70 -2.21 -2.26
CA ASP A 109 -9.65 -2.29 -3.30
C ASP A 109 -8.31 -2.81 -2.76
N LEU A 110 -8.19 -2.98 -1.44
CA LEU A 110 -6.98 -3.44 -0.79
C LEU A 110 -7.14 -4.86 -0.24
N GLN A 111 -6.03 -5.58 -0.17
CA GLN A 111 -5.92 -6.85 0.53
C GLN A 111 -4.60 -6.89 1.30
N ALA A 112 -4.65 -7.30 2.57
CA ALA A 112 -3.44 -7.62 3.33
C ALA A 112 -3.06 -9.09 3.10
N VAL A 113 -1.83 -9.34 2.64
CA VAL A 113 -1.30 -10.71 2.51
C VAL A 113 -0.03 -10.81 3.32
N GLN A 114 -0.04 -11.72 4.30
CA GLN A 114 1.15 -12.07 5.06
C GLN A 114 2.05 -12.96 4.21
N ASP A 115 3.26 -12.49 3.92
CA ASP A 115 4.24 -13.22 3.10
C ASP A 115 5.40 -13.79 3.94
N SER A 116 5.54 -13.38 5.19
CA SER A 116 6.50 -13.95 6.15
C SER A 116 5.97 -13.89 7.59
N PRO A 117 6.66 -14.50 8.57
CA PRO A 117 6.23 -14.44 9.98
C PRO A 117 6.10 -13.03 10.56
N THR A 118 6.78 -12.03 9.98
CA THR A 118 6.78 -10.65 10.50
C THR A 118 6.28 -9.61 9.50
N HIS A 119 6.12 -9.98 8.22
CA HIS A 119 5.86 -9.05 7.13
C HIS A 119 4.52 -9.32 6.43
N VAL A 120 3.83 -8.22 6.10
CA VAL A 120 2.58 -8.21 5.36
C VAL A 120 2.69 -7.19 4.24
N SER A 121 2.23 -7.58 3.06
CA SER A 121 2.08 -6.71 1.90
C SER A 121 0.62 -6.28 1.79
N ILE A 122 0.33 -4.98 1.96
CA ILE A 122 -0.96 -4.40 1.59
C ILE A 122 -0.93 -4.19 0.08
N MET A 123 -1.65 -5.01 -0.68
CA MET A 123 -1.63 -5.05 -2.14
C MET A 123 -2.98 -4.64 -2.74
N PRO A 124 -3.04 -4.27 -4.03
CA PRO A 124 -4.33 -4.11 -4.70
C PRO A 124 -5.06 -5.46 -4.71
N ARG A 125 -6.37 -5.50 -4.46
CA ARG A 125 -7.13 -6.76 -4.43
C ARG A 125 -7.19 -7.46 -5.79
N VAL A 126 -7.20 -6.66 -6.86
CA VAL A 126 -7.17 -7.10 -8.27
C VAL A 126 -6.29 -6.13 -9.06
N THR A 127 -5.81 -6.55 -10.24
CA THR A 127 -5.07 -5.66 -11.13
C THR A 127 -5.95 -4.48 -11.54
N MET A 128 -5.47 -3.25 -11.32
CA MET A 128 -6.25 -2.02 -11.46
C MET A 128 -5.36 -0.84 -11.84
N ALA A 129 -5.93 0.30 -12.22
CA ALA A 129 -5.16 1.54 -12.40
C ALA A 129 -4.32 1.85 -11.14
N LEU A 130 -3.07 2.26 -11.34
CA LEU A 130 -2.17 2.63 -10.24
C LEU A 130 -2.77 3.73 -9.37
N GLU A 131 -3.38 4.74 -9.99
CA GLU A 131 -4.00 5.87 -9.28
C GLU A 131 -5.15 5.41 -8.37
N LYS A 132 -5.96 4.43 -8.81
CA LYS A 132 -7.02 3.84 -7.98
C LYS A 132 -6.44 3.11 -6.77
N TYR A 133 -5.39 2.32 -6.97
CA TYR A 133 -4.70 1.65 -5.86
C TYR A 133 -4.11 2.66 -4.86
N GLU A 134 -3.49 3.73 -5.35
CA GLU A 134 -2.93 4.78 -4.51
C GLU A 134 -4.01 5.57 -3.77
N ALA A 135 -5.14 5.85 -4.42
CA ALA A 135 -6.30 6.44 -3.77
C ALA A 135 -6.86 5.53 -2.68
N ALA A 136 -6.91 4.20 -2.91
CA ALA A 136 -7.32 3.24 -1.90
C ALA A 136 -6.39 3.24 -0.67
N LEU A 137 -5.07 3.28 -0.87
CA LEU A 137 -4.10 3.45 0.21
C LEU A 137 -4.29 4.78 0.95
N ALA A 138 -4.42 5.88 0.22
CA ALA A 138 -4.65 7.21 0.79
C ALA A 138 -5.96 7.28 1.61
N ASN A 139 -7.01 6.58 1.18
CA ASN A 139 -8.28 6.51 1.91
C ASN A 139 -8.15 5.82 3.28
N THR A 140 -7.09 5.02 3.49
CA THR A 140 -6.80 4.45 4.80
C THR A 140 -6.22 5.47 5.79
N GLN A 141 -5.72 6.63 5.32
CA GLN A 141 -4.96 7.61 6.13
C GLN A 141 -5.63 7.95 7.47
N LYS A 142 -6.95 8.10 7.47
CA LYS A 142 -7.74 8.49 8.64
C LYS A 142 -7.87 7.39 9.71
N TYR A 143 -7.50 6.16 9.40
CA TYR A 143 -7.55 5.01 10.30
C TYR A 143 -6.18 4.66 10.87
N TRP A 144 -5.13 5.37 10.48
CA TRP A 144 -3.80 5.19 11.06
C TRP A 144 -3.70 5.99 12.35
N GLU A 145 -3.29 5.30 13.40
CA GLU A 145 -3.08 5.86 14.72
C GLU A 145 -1.58 5.92 15.01
N LYS A 146 -1.12 7.02 15.59
CA LYS A 146 0.28 7.14 16.02
C LYS A 146 0.48 6.25 17.26
N VAL A 147 1.61 5.55 17.30
CA VAL A 147 2.04 4.73 18.44
C VAL A 147 3.17 5.47 19.15
N ASP A 148 2.99 5.71 20.45
CA ASP A 148 3.94 6.42 21.33
C ASP A 148 4.76 5.45 22.19
#